data_AF-A0A4S4DQA5-F1
#
_entry.id   AF-A0A4S4DQA5-F1
#
_cell.length_a   1.000
_cell.length_b   1.000
_cell.length_c   1.000
_cell.angle_alpha   90.00
_cell.angle_beta   90.00
_cell.angle_gamma   90.00
#
_symmetry.space_group_name_H-M   'P 1'
#
loop_
_entity.id
_entity.type
_entity.pdbx_description
1 polymer ?
#
loop_
_entity_poly.entity_id
_entity_poly.type
_entity_poly.pdbx_seq_one_letter_code
_entity_poly.pdbx_strand_id
1 'polypeptide(L)'
;MASAAKSLMQTLRRYIKKPWEITGPCAHPEYKDAVPKATEYRVFCPATVPVKAIIPSSDPETVYDIKYFSRDQRRNRPPVRRTVLKKSDIEKMMKETTFDVNDFPRPYLTSTIEEDLDAIGGGSLLRKEQELEIGSYYDLCLMFCCYDSMNKGICNLKVGVVCTS
;
A
#
# COMPACT_ATOMS: atom_id res chain seq x y z
N MET A 1 -56.75 25.06 10.03
CA MET A 1 -55.86 24.09 10.71
C MET A 1 -54.59 23.71 9.93
N ALA A 2 -54.53 23.87 8.59
CA ALA A 2 -53.33 23.50 7.79
C ALA A 2 -52.13 24.47 7.91
N SER A 3 -52.34 25.74 8.27
CA SER A 3 -51.27 26.74 8.42
C SER A 3 -50.47 26.57 9.72
N ALA A 4 -51.12 26.17 10.81
CA ALA A 4 -50.48 25.88 12.09
C ALA A 4 -49.58 24.62 12.03
N ALA A 5 -49.94 23.62 11.22
CA ALA A 5 -49.09 22.44 11.01
C ALA A 5 -47.82 22.78 10.22
N LYS A 6 -47.89 23.69 9.25
CA LYS A 6 -46.71 24.16 8.48
C LYS A 6 -45.74 24.97 9.35
N SER A 7 -46.25 25.83 10.24
CA SER A 7 -45.39 26.58 11.16
C SER A 7 -44.71 25.69 12.20
N LEU A 8 -45.39 24.62 12.67
CA LEU A 8 -44.81 23.60 13.55
C LEU A 8 -43.75 22.73 12.85
N MET A 9 -43.96 22.32 11.59
CA MET A 9 -42.91 21.65 10.83
C MET A 9 -41.72 22.58 10.53
N GLN A 10 -41.97 23.88 10.33
CA GLN A 10 -40.91 24.87 10.11
C GLN A 10 -40.11 25.16 11.39
N THR A 11 -40.71 25.09 12.57
CA THR A 11 -39.97 25.12 13.84
C THR A 11 -39.22 23.82 14.11
N LEU A 12 -39.78 22.64 13.79
CA LEU A 12 -39.10 21.35 13.90
C LEU A 12 -37.86 21.26 12.98
N ARG A 13 -37.94 21.79 11.76
CA ARG A 13 -36.78 21.89 10.85
C ARG A 13 -35.63 22.75 11.40
N ARG A 14 -35.90 23.71 12.31
CA ARG A 14 -34.85 24.49 12.97
C ARG A 14 -34.07 23.69 14.03
N TYR A 15 -34.67 22.62 14.57
CA TYR A 15 -34.01 21.76 15.56
C TYR A 15 -33.12 20.68 14.91
N ILE A 16 -33.32 20.38 13.62
CA ILE A 16 -32.42 19.54 12.82
C ILE A 16 -31.27 20.42 12.30
N LYS A 17 -30.31 20.72 13.19
CA LYS A 17 -29.18 21.61 12.88
C LYS A 17 -28.19 21.04 11.87
N LYS A 18 -28.21 19.73 11.65
CA LYS A 18 -27.28 19.01 10.75
C LYS A 18 -28.01 17.89 10.00
N PRO A 19 -28.75 18.23 8.92
CA PRO A 19 -29.59 17.26 8.20
C PRO A 19 -28.80 16.10 7.55
N TRP A 20 -27.50 16.27 7.30
CA TRP A 20 -26.60 15.26 6.75
C TRP A 20 -26.22 14.14 7.74
N GLU A 21 -26.62 14.24 9.01
CA GLU A 21 -26.42 13.19 10.02
C GLU A 21 -27.53 12.12 9.98
N ILE A 22 -28.60 12.33 9.19
CA ILE A 22 -29.75 11.40 9.13
C ILE A 22 -29.53 10.30 8.08
N THR A 23 -28.92 10.65 6.94
CA THR A 23 -28.68 9.72 5.83
C THR A 23 -27.35 10.01 5.16
N GLY A 24 -26.63 8.95 4.78
CA GLY A 24 -25.32 9.05 4.11
C GLY A 24 -24.17 8.58 5.00
N PRO A 25 -22.91 8.73 4.54
CA PRO A 25 -21.74 8.22 5.25
C PRO A 25 -21.62 8.75 6.68
N CYS A 26 -21.96 10.02 6.91
CA CYS A 26 -21.88 10.67 8.23
C CYS A 26 -22.93 10.19 9.24
N ALA A 27 -23.90 9.38 8.81
CA ALA A 27 -24.92 8.77 9.67
C ALA A 27 -24.52 7.35 10.16
N HIS A 28 -23.44 6.77 9.61
CA HIS A 28 -22.99 5.43 9.96
C HIS A 28 -22.20 5.43 11.28
N PRO A 29 -22.42 4.48 12.21
CA PRO A 29 -21.72 4.46 13.51
C PRO A 29 -20.21 4.29 13.41
N GLU A 30 -19.70 3.77 12.29
CA GLU A 30 -18.26 3.60 12.05
C GLU A 30 -17.59 4.83 11.43
N TYR A 31 -18.36 5.84 11.03
CA TYR A 31 -17.82 7.05 10.42
C TYR A 31 -16.97 7.83 11.42
N LYS A 32 -15.75 8.20 11.00
CA LYS A 32 -14.84 9.03 11.77
C LYS A 32 -14.44 10.25 10.95
N ASP A 33 -14.35 11.39 11.61
CA ASP A 33 -13.88 12.62 10.98
C ASP A 33 -12.41 12.50 10.58
N ALA A 34 -12.08 12.96 9.37
CA ALA A 34 -10.74 12.84 8.79
C ALA A 34 -9.69 13.77 9.43
N VAL A 35 -10.09 14.70 10.30
CA VAL A 35 -9.20 15.69 10.90
C VAL A 35 -8.77 15.19 12.29
N PRO A 36 -7.59 14.56 12.43
CA PRO A 36 -7.09 14.18 13.74
C PRO A 36 -6.80 15.44 14.56
N LYS A 37 -6.92 15.34 15.88
CA LYS A 37 -6.51 16.45 16.74
C LYS A 37 -5.00 16.62 16.67
N ALA A 38 -4.52 17.85 16.74
CA ALA A 38 -3.09 18.17 16.74
C ALA A 38 -2.33 17.51 17.91
N THR A 39 -3.01 17.19 19.00
CA THR A 39 -2.46 16.46 20.16
C THR A 39 -2.36 14.95 19.94
N GLU A 40 -3.04 14.40 18.94
CA GLU A 40 -3.15 12.96 18.70
C GLU A 40 -2.25 12.51 17.54
N TYR A 41 -2.13 13.33 16.50
CA TYR A 41 -1.29 13.03 15.35
C TYR A 41 0.09 13.67 15.49
N ARG A 42 1.15 12.87 15.37
CA ARG A 42 2.55 13.33 15.30
C ARG A 42 2.98 14.18 16.52
N VAL A 43 2.67 13.66 17.71
CA VAL A 43 3.02 14.25 19.04
C VAL A 43 4.50 14.61 19.13
N PHE A 44 5.36 13.80 18.51
CA PHE A 44 6.79 14.07 18.37
C PHE A 44 7.10 14.38 16.90
N CYS A 45 7.92 15.42 16.67
CA CYS A 45 8.50 15.66 15.35
C CYS A 45 9.38 14.44 14.95
N PRO A 46 9.38 14.02 13.67
CA PRO A 46 10.15 12.85 13.22
C PRO A 46 11.65 12.98 13.47
N ALA A 47 12.18 14.19 13.55
CA ALA A 47 13.59 14.43 13.86
C ALA A 47 13.91 14.33 15.36
N THR A 48 12.89 14.38 16.23
CA THR A 48 13.02 14.42 17.69
C THR A 48 12.24 13.27 18.33
N VAL A 49 12.53 12.04 17.91
CA VAL A 49 11.93 10.84 18.51
C VAL A 49 12.57 10.61 19.89
N PRO A 50 11.80 10.34 20.95
CA PRO A 50 12.34 10.14 22.30
C PRO A 50 13.16 8.85 22.43
N VAL A 51 13.05 7.94 21.47
CA VAL A 51 13.71 6.63 21.45
C VAL A 51 14.80 6.61 20.39
N LYS A 52 15.98 6.11 20.78
CA LYS A 52 17.05 5.82 19.82
C LYS A 52 16.75 4.51 19.10
N ALA A 53 16.49 4.58 17.80
CA ALA A 53 16.32 3.39 16.98
C ALA A 53 17.65 2.62 16.81
N ILE A 54 17.63 1.30 17.03
CA ILE A 54 18.72 0.39 16.72
C ILE A 54 18.25 -0.48 15.56
N ILE A 55 18.75 -0.21 14.35
CA ILE A 55 18.38 -0.95 13.15
C ILE A 55 19.38 -2.10 12.97
N PRO A 56 18.96 -3.37 13.06
CA PRO A 56 19.85 -4.50 12.85
C PRO A 56 20.28 -4.53 11.38
N SER A 57 21.59 -4.65 11.13
CA SER A 57 22.17 -4.70 9.78
C SER A 57 22.53 -6.10 9.32
N SER A 58 22.78 -7.01 10.26
CA SER A 58 23.24 -8.37 9.99
C SER A 58 22.70 -9.32 11.05
N ASP A 59 22.52 -10.58 10.66
CA ASP A 59 22.11 -11.63 11.57
C ASP A 59 23.25 -11.96 12.54
N PRO A 60 22.96 -12.24 13.83
CA PRO A 60 23.98 -12.42 14.87
C PRO A 60 24.96 -13.57 14.57
N GLU A 61 24.50 -14.60 13.86
CA GLU A 61 25.33 -15.74 13.43
C GLU A 61 26.45 -15.30 12.47
N THR A 62 26.22 -14.25 11.67
CA THR A 62 27.14 -13.78 10.64
C THR A 62 28.03 -12.62 11.07
N VAL A 63 27.83 -12.10 12.29
CA VAL A 63 28.64 -11.01 12.87
C VAL A 63 30.04 -11.52 13.21
N TYR A 64 30.13 -12.71 13.82
CA TYR A 64 31.40 -13.31 14.23
C TYR A 64 31.91 -14.37 13.24
N ASP A 65 31.02 -15.18 12.63
CA ASP A 65 31.42 -16.09 11.54
C ASP A 65 31.28 -15.39 10.18
N ILE A 66 32.32 -14.65 9.81
CA ILE A 66 32.34 -13.77 8.63
C ILE A 66 32.68 -14.48 7.31
N LYS A 67 32.62 -15.82 7.26
CA LYS A 67 32.94 -16.58 6.04
C LYS A 67 32.02 -16.17 4.89
N TYR A 68 32.59 -15.50 3.90
CA TYR A 68 31.81 -14.96 2.80
C TYR A 68 31.43 -16.00 1.75
N PHE A 69 32.29 -16.99 1.47
CA PHE A 69 32.08 -17.94 0.37
C PHE A 69 30.86 -18.85 0.58
N SER A 70 30.51 -19.20 1.82
CA SER A 70 29.31 -19.96 2.16
C SER A 70 28.03 -19.12 2.02
N ARG A 71 28.12 -17.81 2.25
CA ARG A 71 27.00 -16.86 2.15
C ARG A 71 26.78 -16.32 0.73
N ASP A 72 27.79 -16.41 -0.15
CA ASP A 72 27.75 -15.83 -1.51
C ASP A 72 26.77 -16.57 -2.43
N GLN A 73 25.50 -16.21 -2.36
CA GLN A 73 24.45 -16.73 -3.24
C GLN A 73 24.59 -16.28 -4.70
N ARG A 74 25.31 -15.18 -4.96
CA ARG A 74 25.44 -14.62 -6.31
C ARG A 74 26.34 -15.47 -7.18
N ARG A 75 27.46 -15.95 -6.61
CA ARG A 75 28.45 -16.78 -7.33
C ARG A 75 28.17 -18.28 -7.16
N ASN A 76 27.53 -18.69 -6.08
CA ASN A 76 27.15 -20.09 -5.83
C ASN A 76 25.94 -20.55 -6.68
N ARG A 77 25.99 -20.25 -7.98
CA ARG A 77 25.02 -20.73 -8.96
C ARG A 77 25.64 -21.88 -9.76
N PRO A 78 24.86 -22.92 -10.12
CA PRO A 78 25.39 -23.98 -10.96
C PRO A 78 25.88 -23.39 -12.30
N PRO A 79 27.00 -23.89 -12.85
CA PRO A 79 27.52 -23.43 -14.13
C PRO A 79 26.53 -23.76 -15.26
N VAL A 80 26.47 -22.90 -16.28
CA VAL A 80 25.61 -23.09 -17.44
C VAL A 80 26.07 -24.31 -18.23
N ARG A 81 25.22 -25.34 -18.31
CA ARG A 81 25.45 -26.53 -19.12
C ARG A 81 24.84 -26.33 -20.51
N ARG A 82 25.65 -26.42 -21.57
CA ARG A 82 25.20 -26.34 -22.96
C ARG A 82 25.43 -27.69 -23.64
N THR A 83 24.36 -28.30 -24.13
CA THR A 83 24.39 -29.57 -24.86
C THR A 83 23.82 -29.34 -26.27
N VAL A 84 24.51 -29.85 -27.28
CA VAL A 84 24.05 -29.78 -28.68
C VAL A 84 23.25 -31.04 -28.97
N LEU A 85 21.97 -30.89 -29.33
CA LEU A 85 21.12 -32.01 -29.73
C LEU A 85 21.18 -32.17 -31.26
N LYS A 86 21.49 -33.38 -31.73
CA LYS A 86 21.43 -33.71 -33.17
C LYS A 86 20.06 -34.30 -33.50
N LYS A 87 19.77 -34.37 -34.81
CA LYS A 87 18.54 -35.00 -35.32
C LYS A 87 18.32 -36.42 -34.79
N SER A 88 19.38 -37.23 -34.69
CA SER A 88 19.33 -38.60 -34.14
C SER A 88 18.83 -38.64 -32.70
N ASP A 89 19.23 -37.67 -31.88
CA ASP A 89 18.87 -37.62 -30.46
C ASP A 89 17.42 -37.20 -30.30
N ILE A 90 16.95 -36.26 -31.14
CA ILE A 90 15.56 -35.82 -31.19
C ILE A 90 14.64 -36.95 -31.63
N GLU A 91 14.98 -37.68 -32.70
CA GLU A 91 14.18 -38.82 -33.18
C GLU A 91 14.08 -39.93 -32.12
N LYS A 92 15.14 -40.13 -31.33
CA LYS A 92 15.13 -41.06 -30.20
C LYS A 92 14.18 -40.56 -29.10
N MET A 93 14.30 -39.30 -28.69
CA MET A 93 13.42 -38.70 -27.68
C MET A 93 11.94 -38.77 -28.11
N MET A 94 11.62 -38.47 -29.36
CA MET A 94 10.25 -38.55 -29.88
C MET A 94 9.67 -39.97 -29.83
N LYS A 95 10.51 -41.00 -30.03
CA LYS A 95 10.09 -42.41 -29.93
C LYS A 95 9.88 -42.84 -28.48
N GLU A 96 10.60 -42.24 -27.54
CA GLU A 96 10.54 -42.54 -26.11
C GLU A 96 9.43 -41.77 -25.38
N THR A 97 9.04 -40.58 -25.87
CA THR A 97 8.02 -39.74 -25.24
C THR A 97 6.60 -40.25 -25.52
N THR A 98 5.86 -40.56 -24.47
CA THR A 98 4.41 -40.80 -24.49
C THR A 98 3.75 -39.81 -23.52
N PHE A 99 2.61 -39.24 -23.87
CA PHE A 99 1.92 -38.24 -23.04
C PHE A 99 0.82 -38.88 -22.19
N ASP A 100 0.91 -38.73 -20.88
CA ASP A 100 -0.18 -38.94 -19.92
C ASP A 100 -0.89 -37.60 -19.61
N VAL A 101 -2.08 -37.67 -19.00
CA VAL A 101 -2.87 -36.50 -18.58
C VAL A 101 -2.08 -35.57 -17.64
N ASN A 102 -1.15 -36.12 -16.85
CA ASN A 102 -0.33 -35.35 -15.91
C ASN A 102 0.85 -34.60 -16.56
N ASP A 103 1.20 -34.92 -17.81
CA ASP A 103 2.32 -34.28 -18.53
C ASP A 103 1.94 -32.92 -19.13
N PHE A 104 0.64 -32.61 -19.17
CA PHE A 104 0.16 -31.32 -19.65
C PHE A 104 0.33 -30.23 -18.60
N PRO A 105 0.78 -29.02 -18.99
CA PRO A 105 0.87 -27.90 -18.06
C PRO A 105 -0.51 -27.60 -17.47
N ARG A 106 -0.58 -27.52 -16.15
CA ARG A 106 -1.84 -27.26 -15.45
C ARG A 106 -2.32 -25.84 -15.80
N PRO A 107 -3.58 -25.68 -16.26
CA PRO A 107 -4.12 -24.35 -16.49
C PRO A 107 -4.22 -23.60 -15.17
N TYR A 108 -3.89 -22.30 -15.20
CA TYR A 108 -4.18 -21.40 -14.09
C TYR A 108 -5.66 -21.02 -14.16
N LEU A 109 -6.52 -21.80 -13.51
CA LEU A 109 -7.96 -21.56 -13.48
C LEU A 109 -8.29 -20.56 -12.38
N THR A 110 -8.85 -19.42 -12.77
CA THR A 110 -9.47 -18.48 -11.83
C THR A 110 -10.91 -18.93 -11.56
N SER A 111 -11.28 -19.07 -10.30
CA SER A 111 -12.67 -19.32 -9.93
C SER A 111 -13.53 -18.08 -10.22
N THR A 112 -14.73 -18.29 -10.79
CA THR A 112 -15.77 -17.25 -10.81
C THR A 112 -16.29 -17.10 -9.38
N ILE A 113 -15.94 -16.00 -8.73
CA ILE A 113 -16.35 -15.68 -7.35
C ILE A 113 -17.34 -14.53 -7.42
N GLU A 114 -18.46 -14.65 -6.70
CA GLU A 114 -19.32 -13.50 -6.41
C GLU A 114 -18.73 -12.78 -5.20
N GLU A 115 -18.28 -11.55 -5.39
CA GLU A 115 -17.66 -10.75 -4.34
C GLU A 115 -18.76 -10.05 -3.52
N ASP A 116 -18.69 -10.20 -2.20
CA ASP A 116 -19.55 -9.51 -1.25
C ASP A 116 -18.72 -8.53 -0.41
N LEU A 117 -19.28 -7.35 -0.16
CA LEU A 117 -18.55 -6.17 0.32
C LEU A 117 -17.97 -6.38 1.73
N ASP A 118 -18.65 -7.15 2.58
CA ASP A 118 -18.28 -7.34 3.99
C ASP A 118 -17.86 -8.78 4.33
N ALA A 119 -17.70 -9.66 3.33
CA ALA A 119 -17.45 -11.09 3.56
C ALA A 119 -16.07 -11.41 4.16
N ILE A 120 -15.06 -10.57 3.93
CA ILE A 120 -13.70 -10.77 4.48
C ILE A 120 -13.54 -9.95 5.75
N GLY A 121 -13.52 -10.64 6.91
CA GLY A 121 -13.30 -10.00 8.21
C GLY A 121 -14.36 -8.97 8.60
N GLY A 122 -15.59 -9.11 8.08
CA GLY A 122 -16.69 -8.17 8.33
C GLY A 122 -16.48 -6.80 7.66
N GLY A 123 -15.72 -6.71 6.57
CA GLY A 123 -15.44 -5.46 5.83
C GLY A 123 -14.36 -4.56 6.43
N SER A 124 -13.83 -4.89 7.62
CA SER A 124 -12.94 -4.02 8.39
C SER A 124 -11.46 -4.05 7.97
N LEU A 125 -11.00 -5.12 7.30
CA LEU A 125 -9.60 -5.30 6.92
C LEU A 125 -9.28 -4.69 5.55
N LEU A 126 -10.14 -4.90 4.55
CA LEU A 126 -9.92 -4.41 3.18
C LEU A 126 -9.98 -2.88 3.04
N ARG A 127 -10.76 -2.21 3.89
CA ARG A 127 -10.86 -0.74 3.88
C ARG A 127 -9.53 -0.06 4.25
N LYS A 128 -8.71 -0.68 5.10
CA LYS A 128 -7.40 -0.14 5.50
C LYS A 128 -6.36 -0.20 4.39
N GLU A 129 -6.44 -1.18 3.49
CA GLU A 129 -5.51 -1.31 2.36
C GLU A 129 -5.76 -0.22 1.31
N GLN A 130 -7.02 0.10 1.02
CA GLN A 130 -7.40 1.21 0.12
C GLN A 130 -6.95 2.59 0.66
N GLU A 131 -7.02 2.82 1.98
CA GLU A 131 -6.56 4.09 2.59
C GLU A 131 -5.04 4.29 2.48
N LEU A 132 -4.25 3.21 2.51
CA LEU A 132 -2.79 3.27 2.37
C LEU A 132 -2.34 3.59 0.93
N GLU A 133 -3.04 3.07 -0.08
CA GLU A 133 -2.75 3.38 -1.49
C GLU A 133 -3.05 4.86 -1.83
N ILE A 134 -4.16 5.39 -1.31
CA ILE A 134 -4.56 6.79 -1.49
C ILE A 134 -3.56 7.76 -0.84
N GLY A 135 -2.99 7.41 0.32
CA GLY A 135 -1.94 8.20 0.98
C GLY A 135 -0.66 8.36 0.13
N SER A 136 -0.26 7.32 -0.61
CA SER A 136 0.92 7.38 -1.49
C SER A 136 0.75 8.33 -2.69
N TYR A 137 -0.49 8.50 -3.17
CA TYR A 137 -0.81 9.38 -4.30
C TYR A 137 -0.76 10.86 -3.91
N TYR A 138 -1.15 11.21 -2.68
CA TYR A 138 -1.06 12.59 -2.18
C TYR A 138 0.37 13.04 -1.88
N ASP A 139 1.25 12.14 -1.39
CA ASP A 139 2.67 12.44 -1.16
C ASP A 139 3.44 12.71 -2.48
N LEU A 140 3.12 11.97 -3.55
CA LEU A 140 3.66 12.23 -4.89
C LEU A 140 3.17 13.57 -5.46
N CYS A 141 1.93 13.95 -5.19
CA CYS A 141 1.35 15.22 -5.62
C CYS A 141 1.99 16.41 -4.90
N LEU A 142 2.30 16.27 -3.60
CA LEU A 142 2.99 17.29 -2.80
C LEU A 142 4.44 17.50 -3.27
N MET A 143 5.13 16.41 -3.63
CA MET A 143 6.46 16.48 -4.26
C MET A 143 6.44 17.19 -5.62
N PHE A 144 5.42 16.93 -6.46
CA PHE A 144 5.26 17.63 -7.74
C PHE A 144 4.94 19.13 -7.57
N CYS A 145 4.11 19.50 -6.60
CA CYS A 145 3.85 20.90 -6.29
C CYS A 145 5.09 21.64 -5.78
N CYS A 146 5.94 21.00 -4.97
CA CYS A 146 7.22 21.57 -4.54
C CYS A 146 8.18 21.79 -5.73
N TYR A 147 8.24 20.86 -6.68
CA TYR A 147 9.08 20.98 -7.87
C TYR A 147 8.61 22.10 -8.82
N ASP A 148 7.30 22.24 -8.99
CA ASP A 148 6.71 23.27 -9.85
C ASP A 148 6.77 24.68 -9.21
N SER A 149 6.73 24.76 -7.88
CA SER A 149 6.93 26.02 -7.14
C SER A 149 8.38 26.49 -7.14
N MET A 150 9.36 25.57 -7.21
CA MET A 150 10.78 25.92 -7.43
C MET A 150 11.03 26.47 -8.84
N ASN A 151 10.32 25.99 -9.87
CA ASN A 151 10.48 26.47 -11.25
C ASN A 151 9.80 27.82 -11.53
N LYS A 152 8.77 28.21 -10.75
CA LYS A 152 8.02 29.46 -10.94
C LYS A 152 8.59 30.67 -10.19
N GLY A 153 9.71 30.51 -9.47
CA GLY A 153 10.46 31.63 -8.86
C GLY A 153 9.72 32.39 -7.75
N ILE A 154 8.66 31.82 -7.17
CA ILE A 154 7.88 32.44 -6.08
C ILE A 154 8.38 31.91 -4.74
N CYS A 155 9.61 32.24 -4.38
CA CYS A 155 10.15 31.96 -3.04
C CYS A 155 10.85 33.20 -2.47
N ASN A 156 10.06 34.16 -1.97
CA ASN A 156 10.54 35.09 -0.96
C ASN A 156 10.31 34.45 0.42
N LEU A 157 11.21 33.58 0.85
CA LEU A 157 11.35 33.25 2.25
C LEU A 157 12.83 33.20 2.62
N LYS A 158 13.26 34.26 3.32
CA LYS A 158 14.53 34.34 4.04
C LYS A 158 14.61 33.17 5.03
N VAL A 159 15.43 32.16 4.73
CA VAL A 159 16.14 31.39 5.75
C VAL A 159 17.52 31.08 5.16
N GLY A 160 18.50 31.88 5.56
CA GLY A 160 19.89 31.59 5.25
C GLY A 160 20.36 30.39 6.07
N VAL A 161 20.89 29.38 5.38
CA VAL A 161 21.86 28.45 5.95
C VAL A 161 22.95 28.25 4.89
N VAL A 162 24.14 28.73 5.23
CA VAL A 162 25.39 28.52 4.52
C VAL A 162 25.75 27.04 4.64
N CYS A 163 25.85 26.35 3.50
CA CYS A 163 26.51 25.06 3.39
C CYS A 163 27.98 25.29 3.09
N THR A 164 28.87 24.92 4.01
CA THR A 164 30.27 24.64 3.70
C THR A 164 30.51 23.14 3.84
N SER A 165 31.13 22.61 2.78
CA SER A 165 31.89 21.36 2.60
C SER A 165 32.06 20.42 3.79
#